data_AF-A0A561D7H0-F1
#
_entry.id   AF-A0A561D7H0-F1
#
_cell.length_a   1.000
_cell.length_b   1.000
_cell.length_c   1.000
_cell.angle_alpha   90.00
_cell.angle_beta   90.00
_cell.angle_gamma   90.00
#
_symmetry.space_group_name_H-M   'P 1'
#
loop_
_entity.id
_entity.type
_entity.pdbx_description
1 polymer ?
#
loop_
_entity_poly.entity_id
_entity_poly.type
_entity_poly.pdbx_seq_one_letter_code
_entity_poly.pdbx_strand_id
1 'polypeptide(L)' 'MKKFFKVGIPFALLLGFTLGSAGESEAATKIVTFKNCTELNKVYKGGVARSASVKNKGGRNS' A
#
# COMPACT_ATOMS: atom_id res chain seq x y z
N MET A 1 -39.79 -16.79 1.71
CA MET A 1 -38.85 -15.74 2.20
C MET A 1 -37.41 -16.26 2.38
N LYS A 2 -37.17 -17.40 3.05
CA LYS A 2 -35.80 -17.94 3.28
C LYS A 2 -34.99 -18.29 2.01
N LYS A 3 -35.63 -18.59 0.88
CA LYS A 3 -34.93 -18.90 -0.39
C LYS A 3 -34.35 -17.67 -1.10
N PHE A 4 -35.00 -16.51 -1.00
CA PHE A 4 -34.50 -15.27 -1.58
C PHE A 4 -33.23 -14.78 -0.86
N PHE A 5 -33.17 -14.99 0.46
CA PHE A 5 -31.98 -14.69 1.27
C PHE A 5 -30.76 -15.54 0.89
N LYS A 6 -30.97 -16.82 0.53
CA LYS A 6 -29.89 -17.74 0.13
C LYS A 6 -29.23 -17.37 -1.20
N VAL A 7 -29.94 -16.66 -2.08
CA VAL A 7 -29.42 -16.23 -3.39
C VAL A 7 -28.98 -14.76 -3.36
N GLY A 8 -29.67 -13.91 -2.59
CA GLY A 8 -29.35 -12.48 -2.49
C GLY A 8 -28.00 -12.20 -1.84
N ILE A 9 -27.64 -12.94 -0.78
CA ILE A 9 -26.35 -12.76 -0.07
C ILE A 9 -25.13 -13.01 -0.98
N PRO A 10 -24.99 -14.17 -1.66
CA PRO A 10 -23.83 -14.42 -2.51
C PRO A 10 -23.79 -13.45 -3.70
N PHE A 11 -24.94 -13.06 -4.23
CA PHE A 11 -25.03 -12.09 -5.33
C PHE A 11 -24.58 -10.68 -4.91
N ALA A 12 -25.01 -10.21 -3.74
CA ALA A 12 -24.55 -8.95 -3.18
C ALA A 12 -23.05 -8.95 -2.87
N LEU A 13 -22.49 -10.08 -2.43
CA LEU A 13 -21.06 -10.23 -2.19
C LEU A 13 -20.23 -10.12 -3.49
N LEU A 14 -20.69 -10.79 -4.56
CA LEU A 14 -20.07 -10.74 -5.89
C LEU A 14 -20.07 -9.31 -6.45
N LEU A 15 -21.18 -8.59 -6.32
CA LEU A 15 -21.27 -7.18 -6.75
C LEU A 15 -20.43 -6.24 -5.89
N GLY A 16 -20.35 -6.46 -4.58
CA GLY A 16 -19.53 -5.66 -3.68
C GLY A 16 -18.02 -5.80 -3.97
N PHE A 17 -17.58 -6.99 -4.39
CA PHE A 17 -16.17 -7.23 -4.72
C PHE A 17 -15.74 -6.55 -6.02
N THR A 18 -16.59 -6.50 -7.04
CA THR A 18 -16.25 -5.84 -8.32
C THR A 18 -16.23 -4.32 -8.21
N LEU A 19 -17.09 -3.74 -7.37
CA LEU A 19 -17.17 -2.29 -7.15
C LEU A 19 -16.20 -1.79 -6.07
N GLY A 20 -15.81 -2.64 -5.12
CA GLY A 20 -14.95 -2.28 -3.99
C GLY A 20 -13.44 -2.31 -4.27
N SER A 21 -13.00 -2.89 -5.39
CA SER A 21 -11.57 -2.95 -5.75
C SER A 21 -11.06 -1.70 -6.46
N ALA A 22 -11.92 -0.71 -6.72
CA ALA A 22 -11.55 0.60 -7.27
C ALA A 22 -10.98 1.57 -6.21
N GLY A 23 -10.55 1.06 -5.06
CA GLY A 23 -9.75 1.81 -4.12
C GLY A 23 -8.32 1.89 -4.62
N GLU A 24 -8.02 2.89 -5.46
CA GLU A 24 -6.65 3.39 -5.54
C GLU A 24 -6.26 3.77 -4.10
N SER A 25 -5.34 3.02 -3.50
CA SER A 25 -4.75 3.45 -2.25
C SER A 25 -4.03 4.76 -2.58
N GLU A 26 -4.64 5.87 -2.17
CA GLU A 26 -4.01 7.18 -2.10
C GLU A 26 -2.90 7.11 -1.04
N ALA A 27 -1.87 6.30 -1.29
CA ALA A 27 -0.58 6.55 -0.69
C ALA A 27 -0.21 7.93 -1.24
N ALA A 28 -0.47 8.98 -0.46
CA ALA A 28 -0.18 10.35 -0.83
C ALA A 28 1.27 10.41 -1.34
N THR A 29 1.44 10.38 -2.66
CA THR A 29 2.75 10.33 -3.28
C THR A 29 3.29 11.74 -3.25
N LYS A 30 3.72 12.17 -2.06
CA LYS A 30 4.73 13.20 -1.95
C LYS A 30 5.98 12.58 -2.55
N ILE A 31 6.11 12.67 -3.88
CA ILE A 31 7.27 12.20 -4.62
C ILE A 31 8.42 13.12 -4.18
N VAL A 32 9.23 12.62 -3.25
CA VAL A 32 10.46 13.29 -2.84
C VAL A 32 11.53 12.90 -3.84
N THR A 33 11.90 13.84 -4.71
CA THR A 33 12.97 13.66 -5.67
C THR A 33 14.29 14.13 -5.06
N PHE A 34 15.31 13.29 -5.15
CA PHE A 34 16.69 13.63 -4.79
C PHE A 34 17.51 13.80 -6.07
N LYS A 35 18.46 14.74 -6.09
CA LYS A 35 19.31 14.94 -7.28
C LYS A 35 20.25 13.75 -7.53
N ASN A 36 20.60 13.01 -6.46
CA ASN A 36 21.47 11.85 -6.51
C ASN A 36 21.26 10.95 -5.27
N CYS A 37 21.81 9.73 -5.32
CA CYS A 37 21.72 8.75 -4.23
C CYS A 37 22.44 9.21 -2.95
N THR A 38 23.44 10.08 -3.04
CA THR A 38 24.17 10.59 -1.88
C THR A 38 23.25 11.47 -1.02
N GLU A 39 22.46 12.35 -1.63
CA GLU A 39 21.48 13.17 -0.91
C GLU A 39 20.36 12.32 -0.30
N LEU A 40 19.89 11.31 -1.02
CA LEU A 40 18.93 10.33 -0.49
C LEU A 40 19.49 9.65 0.76
N ASN A 41 20.71 9.10 0.69
CA ASN A 41 21.33 8.35 1.78
C ASN A 41 21.65 9.19 3.02
N LYS A 42 21.78 10.52 2.88
CA LYS A 42 21.86 11.44 4.01
C LYS A 42 20.55 11.49 4.81
N VAL A 43 19.42 11.49 4.11
CA VAL A 43 18.08 11.51 4.71
C VAL A 43 17.68 10.12 5.22
N TYR A 44 17.92 9.08 4.43
CA TYR A 44 17.58 7.69 4.76
C TYR A 44 18.85 6.87 5.02
N LYS A 45 19.37 6.97 6.25
CA LYS A 45 20.52 6.19 6.72
C LYS A 45 20.17 4.70 6.79
N GLY A 46 20.36 3.99 5.68
CA GLY A 46 19.96 2.59 5.49
C GLY A 46 18.94 2.35 4.37
N GLY A 47 18.67 3.35 3.52
CA GLY A 47 17.75 3.26 2.38
C GLY A 47 16.28 3.49 2.74
N VAL A 48 15.44 3.63 1.71
CA VAL A 48 14.01 3.94 1.88
C VAL A 48 13.25 2.70 2.38
N ALA A 49 12.51 2.83 3.48
CA ALA A 49 11.67 1.76 4.00
C ALA A 49 10.26 1.84 3.42
N ARG A 50 9.59 0.68 3.32
CA ARG A 50 8.19 0.59 2.86
C ARG A 50 7.19 1.30 3.79
N SER A 51 7.56 1.54 5.05
CA SER A 51 6.76 2.30 6.02
C SER A 51 7.64 2.88 7.13
N ALA A 52 7.18 3.94 7.79
CA ALA A 52 7.93 4.63 8.85
C ALA A 52 8.25 3.72 10.06
N SER A 53 7.38 2.74 10.33
CA SER A 53 7.54 1.81 11.45
C SER A 53 8.50 0.66 11.15
N VAL A 54 8.85 0.42 9.88
CA VAL A 54 9.74 -0.66 9.47
C VAL A 54 11.15 -0.11 9.29
N LYS A 55 12.09 -0.61 10.09
CA LYS A 55 13.52 -0.31 9.91
C LYS A 55 14.13 -1.30 8.92
N ASN A 56 14.82 -0.81 7.90
CA ASN A 56 15.57 -1.66 6.98
C ASN A 56 16.78 -2.29 7.70
N LYS A 57 16.79 -3.62 7.80
CA LYS A 57 17.93 -4.39 8.33
C LYS A 57 18.84 -4.75 7.15
N GLY A 58 19.73 -3.84 6.74
CA GLY A 58 20.61 -4.13 5.60
C GLY A 58 21.65 -3.07 5.23
N GLY A 59 21.50 -1.83 5.71
CA GLY A 59 22.51 -0.79 5.51
C GLY A 59 23.68 -0.93 6.48
N ARG A 60 24.46 -2.00 6.36
CA ARG A 60 25.79 -2.04 7.00
C ARG A 60 26.68 -1.18 6.14
N ASN A 61 27.16 -0.07 6.71
CA ASN A 61 28.18 0.79 6.14
C ASN A 61 29.37 -0.11 5.74
N SER A 62 29.63 -0.21 4.45
CA SER A 62 30.97 -0.55 3.93
C SER A 62 31.62 0.72 3.44
#